data_AF-A0A1S2IQF0-F1
#
_entry.id   AF-A0A1S2IQF0-F1
#
_cell.length_a   1.000
_cell.length_b   1.000
_cell.length_c   1.000
_cell.angle_alpha   90.00
_cell.angle_beta   90.00
_cell.angle_gamma   90.00
#
_symmetry.space_group_name_H-M   'P 1'
#
loop_
_entity.id
_entity.type
_entity.pdbx_description
1 polymer ?
#
loop_
_entity_poly.entity_id
_entity_poly.type
_entity_poly.pdbx_seq_one_letter_code
_entity_poly.pdbx_strand_id
1 'polypeptide(L)'
;MALRSVPSGSATTIVTSGGAVRGPIPEATLLAQYLRDRLGWRGPLIEETTSRSTWNNVENVLPLLDGADWIMLVSNSLHAEKARIYLARQRPDLAARLVPVADFRVGEMILLKPALAAIGLVKLRRLR
;
A
#
# COMPACT_ATOMS: atom_id res chain seq x y z
N MET A 1 0.82 -7.34 8.31
CA MET A 1 2.25 -7.63 8.12
C MET A 1 3.13 -6.39 8.09
N ALA A 2 2.64 -5.22 7.64
CA ALA A 2 3.36 -3.94 7.76
C ALA A 2 3.95 -3.67 9.16
N LEU A 3 3.30 -4.15 10.24
CA LEU A 3 3.82 -4.09 11.61
C LEU A 3 5.21 -4.69 11.84
N ARG A 4 5.55 -5.78 11.15
CA ARG A 4 6.75 -6.58 11.47
C ARG A 4 8.03 -6.04 10.85
N SER A 5 7.91 -5.09 9.93
CA SER A 5 9.03 -4.44 9.24
C SER A 5 9.30 -3.03 9.78
N VAL A 6 8.59 -2.63 10.84
CA VAL A 6 8.84 -1.38 11.56
C VAL A 6 10.11 -1.55 12.39
N PRO A 7 11.14 -0.70 12.21
CA PRO A 7 12.26 -0.66 13.13
C PRO A 7 11.74 -0.37 14.55
N SER A 8 12.08 -1.23 15.51
CA SER A 8 11.73 -1.03 16.92
C SER A 8 12.18 0.35 17.38
N GLY A 9 11.23 1.25 17.71
CA GLY A 9 11.51 2.60 18.18
C GLY A 9 11.33 3.73 17.16
N SER A 10 11.02 3.43 15.88
CA SER A 10 10.70 4.46 14.87
C SER A 10 9.19 4.67 14.74
N ALA A 11 8.73 5.92 14.69
CA ALA A 11 7.32 6.23 14.43
C ALA A 11 6.97 5.89 12.97
N THR A 12 6.48 4.68 12.74
CA THR A 12 6.04 4.26 11.39
C THR A 12 4.64 4.78 11.10
N THR A 13 4.49 5.42 9.94
CA THR A 13 3.18 5.70 9.35
C THR A 13 2.96 4.80 8.14
N ILE A 14 1.82 4.12 8.10
CA ILE A 14 1.41 3.36 6.90
C ILE A 14 0.57 4.27 6.01
N VAL A 15 0.97 4.39 4.74
CA VAL A 15 0.14 5.02 3.72
C VAL A 15 -0.45 3.92 2.84
N THR A 16 -1.76 3.90 2.72
CA THR A 16 -2.48 3.06 1.75
C THR A 16 -2.91 3.94 0.58
N SER A 17 -2.60 3.53 -0.65
CA SER A 17 -2.90 4.32 -1.85
C SER A 17 -3.60 3.47 -2.92
N GLY A 18 -4.65 4.03 -3.49
CA GLY A 18 -5.45 3.40 -4.52
C GLY A 18 -6.92 3.82 -4.42
N GLY A 19 -7.43 4.44 -5.48
CA GLY A 19 -8.82 4.86 -5.55
C GLY A 19 -9.79 3.80 -6.05
N ALA A 20 -11.04 4.22 -6.20
CA ALA A 20 -12.14 3.38 -6.65
C ALA A 20 -12.10 3.18 -8.18
N VAL A 21 -11.17 2.34 -8.67
CA VAL A 21 -11.03 2.03 -10.11
C VAL A 21 -11.89 0.84 -10.52
N ARG A 22 -12.05 -0.16 -9.63
CA ARG A 22 -12.79 -1.41 -9.91
C ARG A 22 -13.87 -1.72 -8.86
N GLY A 23 -14.66 -0.72 -8.51
CA GLY A 23 -15.78 -0.86 -7.58
C GLY A 23 -16.11 0.45 -6.87
N PRO A 24 -17.13 0.46 -5.99
CA PRO A 24 -17.57 1.67 -5.30
C PRO A 24 -16.66 2.08 -4.15
N ILE A 25 -15.78 1.18 -3.68
CA ILE A 25 -14.90 1.42 -2.52
C ILE A 25 -13.45 1.54 -3.01
N PRO A 26 -12.71 2.59 -2.61
CA PRO A 26 -11.28 2.70 -2.87
C PRO A 26 -10.47 1.51 -2.36
N GLU A 27 -9.48 1.07 -3.15
CA GLU A 27 -8.57 0.00 -2.76
C GLU A 27 -7.79 0.34 -1.47
N ALA A 28 -7.41 1.62 -1.30
CA ALA A 28 -6.75 2.12 -0.10
C ALA A 28 -7.58 1.86 1.16
N THR A 29 -8.88 2.16 1.13
CA THR A 29 -9.79 1.96 2.27
C THR A 29 -9.96 0.49 2.62
N LEU A 30 -10.05 -0.40 1.63
CA LEU A 30 -10.11 -1.84 1.87
C LEU A 30 -8.83 -2.35 2.54
N LEU A 31 -7.67 -1.87 2.09
CA LEU A 31 -6.38 -2.24 2.67
C LEU A 31 -6.23 -1.67 4.10
N ALA A 32 -6.68 -0.44 4.33
CA ALA A 32 -6.67 0.19 5.65
C ALA A 32 -7.51 -0.60 6.66
N GLN A 33 -8.73 -0.99 6.29
CA GLN A 33 -9.60 -1.84 7.11
C GLN A 33 -8.94 -3.19 7.39
N TYR A 34 -8.35 -3.84 6.37
CA TYR A 34 -7.63 -5.09 6.56
C TYR A 34 -6.45 -4.95 7.56
N LEU A 35 -5.69 -3.85 7.47
CA LEU A 35 -4.59 -3.56 8.40
C LEU A 35 -5.08 -3.39 9.84
N ARG A 36 -6.18 -2.67 10.05
CA ARG A 36 -6.78 -2.46 11.38
C ARG A 36 -7.39 -3.74 11.94
N ASP A 37 -8.30 -4.35 11.18
CA ASP A 37 -9.21 -5.38 11.67
C ASP A 37 -8.59 -6.77 11.68
N ARG A 38 -7.75 -7.07 10.68
CA ARG A 38 -7.16 -8.42 10.54
C ARG A 38 -5.73 -8.49 11.02
N LEU A 39 -4.96 -7.42 10.81
CA LEU A 39 -3.53 -7.39 11.15
C LEU A 39 -3.23 -6.63 12.44
N GLY A 40 -4.22 -5.99 13.06
CA GLY A 40 -4.09 -5.35 14.36
C GLY A 40 -3.22 -4.08 14.37
N TRP A 41 -3.06 -3.39 13.23
CA TRP A 41 -2.32 -2.13 13.19
C TRP A 41 -2.98 -1.04 14.02
N ARG A 42 -2.24 -0.52 15.00
CA ARG A 42 -2.70 0.56 15.88
C ARG A 42 -1.96 1.88 15.67
N GLY A 43 -0.86 1.88 14.91
CA GLY A 43 -0.11 3.10 14.61
C GLY A 43 -0.81 4.06 13.62
N PRO A 44 -0.13 5.16 13.26
CA PRO A 44 -0.60 6.09 12.24
C PRO A 44 -0.90 5.39 10.91
N LEU A 45 -2.02 5.76 10.29
CA LEU A 45 -2.44 5.24 9.00
C LEU A 45 -3.11 6.37 8.22
N ILE A 46 -2.68 6.57 6.98
CA ILE A 46 -3.21 7.56 6.05
C ILE A 46 -3.76 6.84 4.82
N GLU A 47 -4.93 7.26 4.35
CA GLU A 47 -5.57 6.75 3.15
C GLU A 47 -5.48 7.78 2.02
N GLU A 48 -5.01 7.34 0.87
CA GLU A 48 -5.00 8.10 -0.38
C GLU A 48 -5.96 7.38 -1.37
N THR A 49 -7.12 7.97 -1.60
CA THR A 49 -8.25 7.32 -2.31
C THR A 49 -8.55 7.96 -3.68
N THR A 50 -7.75 8.94 -4.08
CA THR A 50 -7.96 9.73 -5.30
C THR A 50 -7.25 9.13 -6.50
N SER A 51 -6.20 8.35 -6.29
CA SER A 51 -5.43 7.75 -7.38
C SER A 51 -6.26 6.85 -8.28
N ARG A 52 -6.01 6.95 -9.59
CA ARG A 52 -6.68 6.13 -10.62
C ARG A 52 -5.71 5.30 -11.45
N SER A 53 -4.41 5.40 -11.17
CA SER A 53 -3.35 4.69 -11.87
C SER A 53 -2.14 4.47 -10.95
N THR A 54 -1.23 3.56 -11.33
CA THR A 54 0.04 3.36 -10.59
C THR A 54 0.89 4.64 -10.57
N TRP A 55 0.80 5.48 -11.59
CA TRP A 55 1.49 6.78 -11.62
C TRP A 55 0.93 7.71 -10.54
N ASN A 56 -0.40 7.85 -10.49
CA ASN A 56 -1.05 8.69 -9.49
C ASN A 56 -0.85 8.15 -8.07
N ASN A 57 -0.81 6.83 -7.89
CA ASN A 57 -0.52 6.23 -6.58
C ASN A 57 0.81 6.77 -6.02
N VAL A 58 1.85 6.87 -6.86
CA VAL A 58 3.15 7.39 -6.44
C VAL A 58 3.07 8.90 -6.24
N GLU A 59 2.53 9.62 -7.21
CA GLU A 59 2.41 11.08 -7.22
C GLU A 59 1.67 11.62 -5.98
N ASN A 60 0.51 11.04 -5.66
CA ASN A 60 -0.35 11.52 -4.59
C ASN A 60 0.19 11.24 -3.20
N VAL A 61 1.08 10.25 -3.04
CA VAL A 61 1.72 10.00 -1.75
C VAL A 61 2.98 10.83 -1.55
N LEU A 62 3.58 11.43 -2.59
CA LEU A 62 4.83 12.20 -2.45
C LEU A 62 4.78 13.25 -1.33
N PRO A 63 3.72 14.08 -1.19
CA PRO A 63 3.66 15.08 -0.12
C PRO A 63 3.65 14.46 1.29
N LEU A 64 3.21 13.21 1.42
CA LEU A 64 3.17 12.47 2.68
C LEU A 64 4.53 11.87 3.06
N LEU A 65 5.48 11.85 2.12
CA LEU A 65 6.80 11.20 2.27
C LEU A 65 7.93 12.18 2.56
N ASP A 66 7.71 13.49 2.43
CA ASP A 66 8.78 14.51 2.51
C ASP A 66 9.57 14.47 3.83
N GLY A 67 8.89 14.22 4.95
CA GLY A 67 9.50 14.11 6.27
C GLY A 67 9.98 12.72 6.66
N ALA A 68 9.89 11.73 5.77
CA ALA A 68 10.26 10.35 6.10
C ALA A 68 11.79 10.15 5.97
N ASP A 69 12.41 9.61 7.02
CA ASP A 69 13.82 9.22 7.01
C ASP A 69 14.07 7.97 6.15
N TRP A 70 13.05 7.11 6.05
CA TRP A 70 13.07 5.87 5.29
C TRP A 70 11.71 5.62 4.64
N ILE A 71 11.72 5.03 3.45
CA ILE A 71 10.51 4.75 2.68
C ILE A 71 10.50 3.29 2.28
N MET A 72 9.39 2.61 2.58
CA MET A 72 9.17 1.22 2.23
C MET A 72 8.01 1.11 1.24
N LEU A 73 8.28 0.65 0.02
CA LEU A 73 7.26 0.40 -0.99
C LEU A 73 6.81 -1.05 -0.94
N VAL A 74 5.57 -1.28 -0.52
CA VAL A 74 4.96 -2.61 -0.40
C VAL A 74 3.86 -2.75 -1.45
N SER A 75 4.12 -3.56 -2.48
CA SER A 75 3.14 -3.91 -3.51
C SER A 75 3.49 -5.29 -4.09
N ASN A 76 2.72 -5.76 -5.07
CA ASN A 76 3.09 -6.96 -5.82
C ASN A 76 4.43 -6.73 -6.58
N SER A 77 5.22 -7.77 -6.85
CA SER A 77 6.61 -7.64 -7.35
C SER A 77 6.75 -6.72 -8.56
N LEU A 78 5.87 -6.86 -9.55
CA LEU A 78 5.90 -6.05 -10.77
C LEU A 78 5.46 -4.60 -10.52
N HIS A 79 4.43 -4.38 -9.69
CA HIS A 79 3.96 -3.04 -9.34
C HIS A 79 4.93 -2.34 -8.39
N ALA A 80 5.60 -3.06 -7.51
CA ALA A 80 6.60 -2.52 -6.60
C ALA A 80 7.80 -1.98 -7.38
N GLU A 81 8.31 -2.75 -8.34
CA GLU A 81 9.40 -2.28 -9.20
C GLU A 81 8.98 -1.09 -10.06
N LYS A 82 7.78 -1.15 -10.64
CA LYS A 82 7.20 -0.02 -11.39
C LYS A 82 7.06 1.24 -10.53
N ALA A 83 6.62 1.10 -9.28
CA ALA A 83 6.50 2.21 -8.34
C ALA A 83 7.86 2.80 -7.95
N ARG A 84 8.91 1.98 -7.79
CA ARG A 84 10.29 2.44 -7.56
C ARG A 84 10.78 3.29 -8.74
N ILE A 85 10.58 2.81 -9.96
CA ILE A 85 10.95 3.55 -11.18
C ILE A 85 10.19 4.89 -11.25
N TYR A 86 8.89 4.89 -10.95
CA TYR A 86 8.09 6.11 -10.95
C TYR A 86 8.51 7.09 -9.86
N LEU A 87 8.81 6.60 -8.66
CA LEU A 87 9.33 7.43 -7.58
C LEU A 87 10.66 8.07 -7.96
N ALA A 88 11.59 7.29 -8.52
CA ALA A 88 12.88 7.79 -8.98
C ALA A 88 12.75 8.86 -10.09
N ARG A 89 11.72 8.74 -10.96
CA ARG A 89 11.44 9.74 -12.00
C ARG A 89 10.80 11.02 -11.45
N GLN A 90 9.94 10.91 -10.44
CA GLN A 90 9.19 12.04 -9.90
C GLN A 90 9.94 12.78 -8.79
N ARG A 91 10.60 12.04 -7.89
CA ARG A 91 11.32 12.53 -6.70
C ARG A 91 12.55 11.66 -6.42
N PRO A 92 13.66 11.86 -7.17
CA PRO A 92 14.89 11.09 -7.00
C PRO A 92 15.48 11.21 -5.59
N ASP A 93 15.25 12.34 -4.92
CA ASP A 93 15.66 12.58 -3.53
C ASP A 93 14.93 11.67 -2.53
N LEU A 94 13.65 11.37 -2.75
CA LEU A 94 12.89 10.40 -1.95
C LEU A 94 13.24 8.96 -2.32
N ALA A 95 13.55 8.70 -3.59
CA ALA A 95 13.99 7.38 -4.03
C ALA A 95 15.30 6.94 -3.35
N ALA A 96 16.18 7.87 -3.01
CA ALA A 96 17.40 7.60 -2.24
C ALA A 96 17.13 7.11 -0.81
N ARG A 97 15.91 7.34 -0.28
CA ARG A 97 15.47 6.90 1.06
C ARG A 97 14.74 5.56 1.03
N LEU A 98 14.65 4.92 -0.15
CA LEU A 98 14.04 3.60 -0.26
C LEU A 98 14.87 2.56 0.48
N VAL A 99 14.26 1.91 1.45
CA VAL A 99 14.88 0.78 2.14
C VAL A 99 14.52 -0.53 1.45
N PRO A 100 15.43 -1.53 1.43
CA PRO A 100 15.09 -2.86 0.97
C PRO A 100 13.92 -3.40 1.79
N VAL A 101 12.83 -3.74 1.10
CA VAL A 101 11.91 -4.74 1.61
C VAL A 101 12.66 -6.05 1.38
N ALA A 102 12.99 -6.80 2.44
CA ALA A 102 13.50 -8.17 2.25
C ALA A 102 12.53 -8.86 1.31
N ASP A 103 13.01 -9.24 0.11
CA ASP A 103 12.18 -9.79 -0.96
C ASP A 103 11.34 -10.93 -0.41
N PHE A 104 10.11 -10.58 -0.06
CA PHE A 104 9.14 -11.47 0.55
C PHE A 104 8.94 -12.57 -0.47
N ARG A 105 9.37 -13.77 -0.09
CA ARG A 105 9.56 -14.94 -0.95
C ARG A 105 8.55 -14.93 -2.09
N VAL A 106 9.07 -14.97 -3.32
CA VAL A 106 8.40 -15.00 -4.62
C VAL A 106 7.19 -15.98 -4.71
N GLY A 107 6.98 -16.86 -3.72
CA GLY A 107 5.85 -17.78 -3.60
C GLY A 107 4.67 -17.37 -2.67
N GLU A 108 4.77 -16.34 -1.81
CA GLU A 108 3.66 -15.96 -0.90
C GLU A 108 2.66 -14.98 -1.53
N MET A 109 2.96 -14.50 -2.73
CA MET A 109 2.26 -13.40 -3.38
C MET A 109 1.00 -13.80 -4.16
N ILE A 110 0.36 -14.92 -3.79
CA ILE A 110 -0.90 -15.36 -4.42
C ILE A 110 -2.14 -14.80 -3.69
N LEU A 111 -2.03 -14.16 -2.51
CA LEU A 111 -3.22 -13.95 -1.67
C LEU A 111 -3.87 -12.55 -1.62
N LEU A 112 -3.48 -11.55 -2.43
CA LEU A 112 -4.26 -10.29 -2.49
C LEU A 112 -5.38 -10.30 -3.53
N LYS A 113 -5.23 -11.05 -4.64
CA LYS A 113 -6.33 -11.23 -5.61
C LYS A 113 -7.49 -12.08 -5.06
N PRO A 114 -7.25 -13.22 -4.37
CA PRO A 114 -8.33 -14.03 -3.79
C PRO A 114 -9.00 -13.35 -2.59
N ALA A 115 -8.26 -12.63 -1.75
CA ALA A 115 -8.84 -11.95 -0.58
C ALA A 115 -9.75 -10.78 -1.00
N LEU A 116 -9.34 -9.98 -1.99
CA LEU A 116 -10.18 -8.91 -2.55
C LEU A 116 -11.35 -9.47 -3.38
N ALA A 117 -11.14 -10.54 -4.15
CA ALA A 117 -12.22 -11.22 -4.87
C ALA A 117 -13.24 -11.86 -3.90
N ALA A 118 -12.80 -12.45 -2.79
CA ALA A 118 -13.68 -13.01 -1.77
C ALA A 118 -14.50 -11.94 -1.05
N ILE A 119 -13.90 -10.78 -0.72
CA ILE A 119 -14.64 -9.66 -0.11
C ILE A 119 -15.66 -9.06 -1.10
N GLY A 120 -15.29 -8.94 -2.39
CA GLY A 120 -16.22 -8.53 -3.45
C GLY A 120 -17.40 -9.50 -3.62
N LEU A 121 -17.15 -10.80 -3.54
CA LEU A 121 -18.18 -11.83 -3.67
C LEU A 121 -19.09 -11.94 -2.43
N VAL A 122 -18.54 -11.74 -1.23
CA VAL A 122 -19.31 -11.75 0.03
C VAL A 122 -20.28 -10.56 0.12
N LYS A 123 -19.93 -9.40 -0.45
CA LYS A 123 -20.86 -8.25 -0.49
C LYS A 123 -21.99 -8.40 -1.51
N LEU A 124 -21.76 -9.07 -2.65
CA LEU A 124 -22.83 -9.37 -3.62
C LEU A 124 -23.86 -10.37 -3.08
N ARG A 125 -23.46 -11.26 -2.16
CA ARG A 125 -24.39 -12.22 -1.51
C ARG A 125 -25.27 -11.60 -0.42
N ARG A 126 -24.93 -10.42 0.11
CA ARG A 126 -25.74 -9.71 1.12
C ARG A 126 -26.72 -8.69 0.54
N LEU A 127 -26.78 -8.59 -0.80
CA LEU A 127 -27.71 -7.72 -1.54
C LEU A 127 -28.80 -8.53 -2.29
N ARG A 128 -29.08 -9.75 -1.84
CA ARG A 128 -30.19 -10.57 -2.35
C ARG A 128 -31.22 -10.77 -1.26
#